data_AF-A0A972BII6-F1
#
_entry.id   AF-A0A972BII6-F1
#
_cell.length_a   1.000
_cell.length_b   1.000
_cell.length_c   1.000
_cell.angle_alpha   90.00
_cell.angle_beta   90.00
_cell.angle_gamma   90.00
#
_symmetry.space_group_name_H-M   'P 1'
#
loop_
_entity.id
_entity.type
_entity.pdbx_description
1 polymer ?
#
loop_
_entity_poly.entity_id
_entity_poly.type
_entity_poly.pdbx_seq_one_letter_code
_entity_poly.pdbx_strand_id
1 'polypeptide(L)' 'MLAEIKRGRKTRSRAPKNNEKVSLVSLGGVGEIGKNMFAFEYEQEIVVIDGGLKFPEDDMLGVDIVIPDITYLVEN' A
#
# COMPACT_ATOMS: atom_id res chain seq x y z
N MET A 1 12.97 -20.51 -34.72
CA MET A 1 13.64 -19.39 -34.04
C MET A 1 12.56 -18.61 -33.31
N LEU A 2 12.51 -18.79 -31.99
CA LEU A 2 11.80 -18.04 -30.93
C LEU A 2 10.29 -17.78 -31.06
N ALA A 3 9.52 -18.63 -30.36
CA ALA A 3 8.16 -18.33 -29.91
C ALA A 3 8.20 -17.34 -28.73
N GLU A 4 7.30 -16.35 -28.74
CA GLU A 4 7.14 -15.36 -27.68
C GLU A 4 6.65 -15.99 -26.38
N ILE A 5 7.50 -15.93 -25.35
CA ILE A 5 7.20 -16.37 -24.00
C ILE A 5 6.28 -15.33 -23.34
N LYS A 6 4.99 -15.65 -23.20
CA LYS A 6 4.07 -14.98 -22.28
C LYS A 6 4.62 -15.09 -20.85
N ARG A 7 5.19 -14.01 -20.32
CA ARG A 7 5.55 -13.88 -18.90
C ARG A 7 4.28 -13.81 -18.05
N GLY A 8 3.75 -14.97 -17.66
CA GLY A 8 2.78 -15.06 -16.57
C GLY A 8 3.45 -14.59 -15.27
N ARG A 9 2.95 -13.49 -14.68
CA ARG A 9 3.28 -13.12 -13.29
C ARG A 9 2.82 -14.27 -12.40
N LYS A 10 3.76 -15.08 -11.90
CA LYS A 10 3.50 -16.01 -10.80
C LYS A 10 3.17 -15.16 -9.57
N THR A 11 1.89 -15.08 -9.19
CA THR A 11 1.50 -14.69 -7.84
C THR A 11 2.16 -15.69 -6.90
N ARG A 12 3.13 -15.23 -6.10
CA ARG A 12 3.70 -16.07 -5.04
C ARG A 12 2.61 -16.16 -3.98
N SER A 13 1.78 -17.20 -4.02
CA SER A 13 0.92 -17.53 -2.89
C SER A 13 1.86 -17.86 -1.72
N ARG A 14 2.05 -16.90 -0.82
CA ARG A 14 2.86 -17.07 0.37
C ARG A 14 2.11 -18.07 1.25
N ALA A 15 2.77 -19.16 1.65
CA ALA A 15 2.19 -20.11 2.59
C ALA A 15 1.75 -19.35 3.86
N PRO A 16 0.60 -19.68 4.47
CA PRO A 16 0.08 -18.96 5.62
C PRO A 16 1.12 -19.01 6.73
N LYS A 17 1.67 -17.85 7.09
CA LYS A 17 2.53 -17.73 8.27
C LYS A 17 1.59 -17.82 9.47
N ASN A 18 1.64 -18.96 10.17
CA ASN A 18 0.94 -19.13 11.44
C ASN A 18 1.61 -18.24 12.50
N ASN A 19 1.24 -16.97 12.53
CA ASN A 19 1.63 -15.98 13.50
C ASN A 19 0.33 -15.25 13.87
N GLU A 20 -0.22 -15.55 15.04
CA GLU A 20 -1.38 -14.85 15.64
C GLU A 20 -0.99 -13.41 16.06
N LYS A 21 -0.37 -12.67 15.16
CA LYS A 21 0.17 -11.33 15.39
C LYS A 21 -0.52 -10.38 14.44
N VAL A 22 -1.14 -9.36 15.01
CA VAL A 22 -1.59 -8.20 14.26
C VAL A 22 -0.36 -7.35 13.93
N SER A 23 -0.20 -7.02 12.65
CA SER A 23 0.80 -6.07 12.19
C SER A 23 0.13 -4.77 11.77
N LEU A 24 0.75 -3.63 12.06
CA LEU A 24 0.29 -2.30 11.65
C LEU A 24 1.31 -1.71 10.69
N VAL A 25 0.82 -1.26 9.53
CA VAL A 25 1.60 -0.52 8.54
C VAL A 25 0.96 0.85 8.36
N SER A 26 1.73 1.92 8.56
CA SER A 26 1.30 3.26 8.18
C SER A 26 1.66 3.50 6.72
N LEU A 27 0.66 3.82 5.91
CA LEU A 27 0.80 4.19 4.51
C LEU A 27 0.80 5.72 4.32
N GLY A 28 0.36 6.47 5.33
CA GLY A 28 0.52 7.91 5.43
C GLY A 28 -0.03 8.48 6.75
N GLY A 29 0.26 9.77 7.02
CA GLY A 29 -0.25 10.51 8.17
C GLY A 29 0.62 10.47 9.43
N VAL A 30 1.67 9.64 9.48
CA VAL A 30 2.62 9.64 10.61
C VAL A 30 3.67 10.73 10.40
N GLY A 31 3.77 11.65 11.37
CA GLY A 31 4.74 12.75 11.33
C GLY A 31 4.36 13.91 10.42
N GLU A 32 3.11 13.95 9.94
CA GLU A 32 2.61 14.95 9.01
C GLU A 32 1.10 15.18 9.19
N ILE A 33 0.55 16.20 8.52
CA ILE A 33 -0.88 16.49 8.53
C ILE A 33 -1.50 16.06 7.20
N GLY A 34 -2.55 15.23 7.28
CA GLY A 34 -3.28 14.73 6.12
C GLY A 34 -2.70 13.42 5.58
N LYS A 35 -3.29 12.93 4.49
CA LYS A 35 -2.97 11.64 3.84
C LYS A 35 -2.93 10.46 4.82
N ASN A 36 -3.83 10.45 5.80
CA ASN A 36 -3.96 9.35 6.76
C ASN A 36 -4.38 8.06 6.04
N MET A 37 -3.61 6.99 6.24
CA MET A 37 -3.99 5.65 5.82
C MET A 37 -3.18 4.62 6.61
N PHE A 38 -3.88 3.65 7.20
CA PHE A 38 -3.27 2.57 7.97
C PHE A 38 -3.78 1.21 7.49
N ALA A 39 -2.90 0.24 7.41
CA ALA A 39 -3.23 -1.15 7.09
C ALA A 39 -2.94 -2.04 8.30
N PHE A 40 -3.95 -2.76 8.77
CA PHE A 40 -3.83 -3.80 9.78
C PHE A 40 -3.83 -5.15 9.07
N GLU A 41 -2.79 -5.94 9.28
CA GLU A 41 -2.66 -7.28 8.73
C GLU A 41 -2.86 -8.32 9.84
N TYR A 42 -3.73 -9.29 9.55
CA TYR A 42 -3.95 -10.48 10.37
C TYR A 42 -4.17 -11.69 9.47
N GLU A 43 -3.31 -12.70 9.60
CA GLU A 43 -3.29 -13.90 8.77
C GLU A 43 -3.23 -13.64 7.26
N GLN A 44 -4.34 -13.78 6.53
CA GLN A 44 -4.45 -13.57 5.08
C GLN A 44 -5.34 -12.37 4.74
N GLU A 45 -5.66 -11.55 5.75
CA GLU A 45 -6.55 -10.42 5.62
C GLU A 45 -5.82 -9.13 5.95
N ILE A 46 -6.17 -8.09 5.19
CA ILE A 46 -5.74 -6.72 5.43
C ILE A 46 -6.99 -5.86 5.59
N VAL A 47 -7.07 -5.14 6.72
CA VAL A 47 -8.09 -4.12 6.96
C VAL A 47 -7.43 -2.76 6.81
N VAL A 48 -7.95 -1.95 5.89
CA VAL A 48 -7.48 -0.57 5.67
C VAL A 48 -8.40 0.40 6.40
N ILE A 49 -7.80 1.33 7.13
CA ILE A 49 -8.48 2.43 7.80
C ILE A 49 -8.08 3.72 7.09
N ASP A 50 -9.09 4.53 6.78
CA ASP A 50 -9.02 5.77 6.02
C ASP A 50 -8.54 5.63 4.56
N GLY A 51 -8.60 6.76 3.87
CA GLY A 51 -8.12 6.98 2.50
C GLY A 51 -7.86 8.46 2.31
N GLY A 52 -7.18 9.06 3.30
CA GLY A 52 -7.03 10.50 3.40
C GLY A 52 -6.19 11.09 2.28
N LEU A 53 -6.30 12.41 2.14
CA LEU A 53 -5.48 13.21 1.24
C LEU A 53 -4.78 14.32 2.01
N LYS A 54 -3.74 14.91 1.42
CA LYS A 54 -3.05 16.09 1.92
C LYS A 54 -3.07 17.16 0.82
N PHE A 55 -3.25 18.41 1.22
CA PHE A 55 -3.05 19.54 0.32
C PHE A 55 -1.54 19.75 0.08
N PRO A 56 -1.15 20.12 -1.14
CA PRO A 56 0.24 20.39 -1.50
C PRO A 56 0.86 21.50 -0.63
N GLU A 57 2.17 21.45 -0.44
CA GLU A 57 2.94 22.55 0.14
C GLU A 57 3.15 23.67 -0.90
N ASP A 58 3.48 24.87 -0.44
CA ASP A 58 3.57 26.07 -1.29
C ASP A 58 4.59 25.94 -2.44
N ASP A 59 5.57 25.04 -2.30
CA ASP A 59 6.61 24.76 -3.28
C ASP A 59 6.23 23.67 -4.30
N MET A 60 5.11 22.97 -4.10
CA MET A 60 4.63 21.91 -4.99
C MET A 60 3.79 22.47 -6.16
N LEU A 61 4.43 23.25 -7.03
CA LEU A 61 3.76 23.90 -8.16
C LEU A 61 3.11 22.90 -9.12
N GLY A 62 1.82 23.12 -9.42
CA GLY A 62 1.04 22.30 -10.36
C GLY A 62 0.51 20.99 -9.77
N VAL A 63 0.69 20.76 -8.47
CA VAL A 63 0.05 19.65 -7.74
C VAL A 63 -1.25 20.15 -7.14
N ASP A 64 -2.34 19.39 -7.29
CA ASP A 64 -3.63 19.72 -6.66
C ASP A 64 -3.82 19.00 -5.31
N ILE A 65 -3.41 17.72 -5.24
CA ILE A 65 -3.64 16.83 -4.09
C ILE A 65 -2.45 15.86 -3.97
N VAL A 66 -2.09 15.52 -2.73
CA VAL A 66 -1.14 14.45 -2.39
C VAL A 66 -1.88 13.28 -1.75
N ILE A 67 -1.63 12.06 -2.24
CA ILE A 67 -2.24 10.81 -1.75
C ILE A 67 -1.18 9.85 -1.16
N PRO A 68 -1.57 8.91 -0.27
CA PRO A 68 -0.70 7.84 0.21
C PRO A 68 -0.18 6.93 -0.91
N ASP A 69 1.02 6.39 -0.74
CA ASP A 69 1.52 5.31 -1.60
C ASP A 69 0.90 3.97 -1.17
N ILE A 70 0.08 3.39 -2.05
CA ILE A 70 -0.63 2.13 -1.82
C ILE A 70 0.11 0.90 -2.36
N THR A 71 1.37 1.03 -2.79
CA THR A 71 2.15 -0.09 -3.36
C THR A 71 2.13 -1.32 -2.43
N TYR A 72 2.20 -1.11 -1.11
CA TYR A 72 2.07 -2.18 -0.11
C TYR A 72 0.81 -3.04 -0.29
N LEU A 73 -0.35 -2.39 -0.53
CA LEU A 73 -1.64 -3.06 -0.68
C LEU A 73 -1.79 -3.76 -2.03
N VAL A 74 -1.07 -3.30 -3.06
CA VAL A 74 -1.11 -3.89 -4.40
C VAL A 74 -0.23 -5.15 -4.48
N GLU A 75 0.84 -5.19 -3.69
CA GLU A 75 1.84 -6.25 -3.75
C GLU A 75 1.64 -7.39 -2.73
N ASN A 76 0.77 -7.22 -1.74
CA ASN A 76 0.43 -8.22 -0.72
C ASN A 76 -1.02 -8.69 -0.86
#